data_AF-A0A439GKM0-F1
#
_entry.id   AF-A0A439GKM0-F1
#
_cell.length_a   1.000
_cell.length_b   1.000
_cell.length_c   1.000
_cell.angle_alpha   90.00
_cell.angle_beta   90.00
_cell.angle_gamma   90.00
#
_symmetry.space_group_name_H-M   'P 1'
#
loop_
_entity.id
_entity.type
_entity.pdbx_description
1 polymer ?
#
loop_
_entity_poly.entity_id
_entity_poly.type
_entity_poly.pdbx_seq_one_letter_code
_entity_poly.pdbx_strand_id
1 'polypeptide(L)' 'TFRACQCRDYARVDLRIDRSGQPFVLEINSMPGLSMNSEFVLAAIAAGHSYSSLINRIHDITHARYFEIVG' A
#
# COMPACT_ATOMS: atom_id res chain seq x y z
N THR A 1 8.03 -9.27 0.35
CA THR A 1 6.64 -9.50 0.77
C THR A 1 5.64 -9.18 -0.33
N PHE A 2 5.40 -7.92 -0.69
CA PHE A 2 4.40 -7.52 -1.70
C PHE A 2 4.39 -8.37 -2.98
N ARG A 3 5.53 -8.47 -3.69
CA ARG A 3 5.65 -9.29 -4.90
C ARG A 3 5.53 -10.79 -4.63
N ALA A 4 6.07 -11.27 -3.51
CA ALA A 4 6.00 -12.67 -3.12
C ALA A 4 4.55 -13.13 -2.85
N CYS A 5 3.70 -12.21 -2.40
CA CYS A 5 2.27 -12.43 -2.19
C CYS A 5 1.43 -12.11 -3.44
N GLN A 6 2.07 -11.84 -4.58
CA GLN A 6 1.41 -11.46 -5.84
C GLN A 6 0.48 -10.25 -5.72
N CYS A 7 0.68 -9.39 -4.72
CA CYS A 7 -0.09 -8.16 -4.57
C CYS A 7 0.20 -7.22 -5.75
N ARG A 8 -0.79 -6.39 -6.06
CA ARG A 8 -0.76 -5.42 -7.14
C ARG A 8 -1.27 -4.08 -6.62
N ASP A 9 -0.79 -3.01 -7.23
CA ASP A 9 -1.23 -1.62 -7.03
C ASP A 9 -0.94 -1.04 -5.64
N TYR A 10 -1.50 -1.60 -4.58
CA TYR A 10 -1.29 -1.19 -3.20
C TYR A 10 -1.57 -2.32 -2.20
N ALA A 11 -0.97 -2.26 -1.02
CA ALA A 11 -1.25 -3.13 0.11
C ALA A 11 -0.69 -2.49 1.39
N ARG A 12 -1.23 -2.87 2.55
CA ARG A 12 -0.63 -2.57 3.85
C ARG A 12 0.19 -3.78 4.30
N VAL A 13 1.40 -3.55 4.80
CA VAL A 13 2.27 -4.60 5.35
C VAL A 13 2.50 -4.32 6.82
N ASP A 14 2.01 -5.21 7.68
CA ASP A 14 2.10 -5.04 9.12
C ASP A 14 3.37 -5.74 9.62
N LEU A 15 4.23 -4.97 10.28
CA LEU A 15 5.55 -5.41 10.75
C LEU A 15 5.61 -5.45 12.27
N ARG A 16 6.32 -6.42 12.83
CA ARG A 16 6.78 -6.44 14.21
C ARG A 16 8.30 -6.36 14.24
N ILE A 17 8.83 -5.45 15.06
CA ILE A 17 10.26 -5.32 15.27
C ILE A 17 10.59 -5.97 16.62
N ASP A 18 11.53 -6.91 16.64
CA ASP A 18 11.96 -7.53 17.89
C ASP A 18 12.92 -6.66 18.70
N ARG A 19 13.42 -7.17 19.83
CA ARG A 19 14.33 -6.43 20.72
C ARG A 19 15.70 -6.13 20.11
N SER A 20 16.09 -6.87 19.07
CA SER A 20 17.34 -6.67 18.32
C SER A 20 17.19 -5.70 17.15
N GLY A 21 15.97 -5.20 16.90
CA GLY A 21 15.67 -4.34 15.75
C GLY A 21 15.36 -5.12 14.48
N GLN A 22 15.23 -6.45 14.53
CA GLN A 22 14.91 -7.27 13.37
C GLN A 22 13.41 -7.18 13.04
N PRO A 23 13.01 -6.74 11.83
CA PRO A 23 11.62 -6.73 11.41
C PRO A 23 11.14 -8.13 10.98
N PHE A 24 9.88 -8.43 11.31
CA PHE A 24 9.13 -9.61 10.91
C PHE A 24 7.79 -9.19 10.31
N VAL A 25 7.40 -9.81 9.19
CA VAL A 25 6.09 -9.60 8.58
C VAL A 25 5.05 -10.39 9.35
N LEU A 26 3.99 -9.73 9.80
CA LEU A 26 2.83 -10.36 10.44
C LEU A 26 1.72 -10.63 9.43
N GLU A 27 1.41 -9.63 8.62
CA GLU A 27 0.29 -9.65 7.69
C GLU A 27 0.61 -8.83 6.44
N ILE A 28 0.00 -9.22 5.32
CA ILE A 28 -0.20 -8.35 4.17
C ILE A 28 -1.70 -8.22 3.91
N ASN A 29 -2.22 -7.02 4.08
CA ASN A 29 -3.60 -6.71 3.73
C ASN A 29 -3.60 -6.16 2.30
N SER A 30 -4.08 -6.95 1.34
CA SER A 30 -4.14 -6.60 -0.08
C SER A 30 -5.26 -5.63 -0.45
N MET A 31 -6.14 -5.29 0.50
CA MET A 31 -7.23 -4.32 0.31
C MET A 31 -7.45 -3.56 1.62
N PRO A 32 -6.45 -2.75 2.06
CA PRO A 32 -6.63 -1.95 3.25
C PRO A 32 -7.72 -0.90 3.01
N GLY A 33 -8.34 -0.44 4.11
CA GLY A 33 -9.32 0.63 4.05
C GLY A 33 -8.75 1.87 3.34
N LEU A 34 -9.62 2.56 2.60
CA LEU A 34 -9.30 3.82 1.91
C LEU A 34 -10.12 5.00 2.46
N SER A 35 -10.84 4.83 3.58
CA SER A 35 -11.47 5.97 4.26
C SER A 35 -10.41 6.90 4.82
N MET A 36 -10.72 8.19 5.00
CA MET A 36 -9.77 9.19 5.52
C MET A 36 -9.18 8.84 6.90
N ASN A 37 -9.88 8.03 7.69
CA ASN A 37 -9.47 7.58 9.02
C ASN A 37 -8.85 6.17 9.04
N SER A 38 -8.69 5.51 7.90
CA SER A 38 -8.04 4.19 7.82
C SER A 38 -6.54 4.30 8.03
N GLU A 39 -5.91 3.25 8.58
CA GLU A 39 -4.50 3.29 8.94
C GLU A 39 -3.59 3.45 7.72
N PHE A 40 -3.99 2.89 6.57
CA PHE A 40 -3.24 3.02 5.32
C PHE A 40 -3.23 4.47 4.81
N VAL A 41 -4.39 5.13 4.84
CA VAL A 41 -4.49 6.55 4.45
C VAL A 41 -3.76 7.45 5.44
N LEU A 42 -3.91 7.21 6.75
CA LEU A 42 -3.22 7.98 7.77
C LEU A 42 -1.69 7.84 7.67
N ALA A 43 -1.18 6.63 7.39
CA ALA A 43 0.24 6.39 7.14
C ALA A 43 0.74 7.13 5.89
N ALA A 44 -0.04 7.14 4.80
CA ALA A 44 0.31 7.88 3.59
C ALA A 44 0.33 9.40 3.82
N ILE A 45 -0.62 9.93 4.60
CA ILE A 45 -0.65 11.33 5.02
C ILE A 45 0.58 11.69 5.85
N ALA A 46 0.93 10.84 6.82
CA ALA A 46 2.15 11.01 7.62
C ALA A 46 3.43 10.97 6.74
N ALA A 47 3.39 10.25 5.61
CA ALA A 47 4.47 10.22 4.62
C ALA A 47 4.46 11.40 3.63
N GLY A 48 3.54 12.36 3.78
CA GLY A 48 3.48 13.58 2.96
C GLY A 48 2.54 13.52 1.76
N HIS A 49 1.73 12.47 1.61
CA HIS A 49 0.70 12.41 0.57
C HIS A 49 -0.59 13.11 1.03
N SER A 50 -1.20 13.93 0.18
CA SER A 50 -2.61 14.28 0.37
C SER A 50 -3.49 13.05 0.08
N TYR A 51 -4.70 13.03 0.65
CA TYR A 51 -5.68 11.97 0.32
C TYR A 51 -5.91 11.86 -1.19
N SER A 52 -6.11 12.99 -1.87
CA SER A 52 -6.31 13.01 -3.33
C SER A 52 -5.08 12.51 -4.10
N SER A 53 -3.86 12.87 -3.66
CA SER A 53 -2.63 12.36 -4.27
C SER A 53 -2.52 10.85 -4.13
N LEU A 54 -2.85 10.29 -2.97
CA LEU A 54 -2.83 8.84 -2.75
C LEU A 54 -3.82 8.12 -3.66
N ILE A 55 -5.08 8.58 -3.71
CA ILE A 55 -6.12 7.94 -4.54
C ILE A 55 -5.75 8.02 -6.02
N ASN A 56 -5.29 9.19 -6.51
CA ASN A 56 -4.84 9.33 -7.89
C ASN A 56 -3.64 8.43 -8.18
N ARG A 57 -2.69 8.29 -7.24
CA ARG A 57 -1.55 7.37 -7.40
C ARG A 57 -1.99 5.93 -7.61
N ILE A 58 -2.95 5.44 -6.80
CA ILE A 58 -3.49 4.08 -6.92
C ILE A 58 -4.20 3.91 -8.26
N HIS A 59 -5.00 4.90 -8.66
CA HIS A 59 -5.67 4.94 -9.95
C HIS A 59 -4.67 4.84 -11.11
N ASP A 60 -3.64 5.68 -11.12
CA ASP A 60 -2.66 5.75 -12.22
C ASP A 60 -1.87 4.43 -12.35
N ILE A 61 -1.46 3.83 -11.22
CA ILE A 61 -0.79 2.52 -11.21
C ILE A 61 -1.72 1.43 -11.76
N THR A 62 -2.98 1.46 -11.35
CA THR A 62 -3.99 0.49 -11.81
C THR A 62 -4.26 0.66 -13.31
N HIS A 63 -4.40 1.90 -13.79
CA HIS A 63 -4.62 2.23 -15.19
C HIS A 63 -3.46 1.72 -16.05
N ALA A 64 -2.22 2.06 -15.69
CA ALA A 64 -1.03 1.61 -16.42
C ALA A 64 -0.98 0.07 -16.51
N ARG A 65 -1.27 -0.61 -15.40
CA ARG A 65 -1.27 -2.08 -15.36
C ARG A 65 -2.33 -2.72 -16.27
N TYR A 66 -3.52 -2.13 -16.36
CA TYR A 66 -4.63 -2.70 -17.14
C TYR A 66 -4.61 -2.29 -18.61
N PHE A 67 -4.21 -1.06 -18.93
CA PHE A 67 -4.41 -0.46 -20.24
C PHE A 67 -3.12 -0.14 -20.98
N GLU A 68 -2.00 0.11 -20.28
CA GLU A 68 -0.73 0.48 -20.93
C GLU A 68 0.19 -0.73 -21.18
N ILE A 69 -0.02 -1.85 -20.48
CA ILE A 69 0.74 -3.10 -20.72
C ILE A 69 0.09 -3.96 -21.83
N VAL A 70 -1.15 -3.64 -22.23
CA VAL A 70 -1.92 -4.39 -23.25
C VAL A 70 -2.07 -3.61 -24.58
N GLY A 71 -1.41 -2.45 -24.69
CA GLY A 71 -1.33 -1.63 -25.91
C GLY A 71 -0.04 -1.87 -26.68
#